data_AF-A0A7S1D9F3-F1
#
_entry.id   AF-A0A7S1D9F3-F1
#
_cell.length_a   1.000
_cell.length_b   1.000
_cell.length_c   1.000
_cell.angle_alpha   90.00
_cell.angle_beta   90.00
_cell.angle_gamma   90.00
#
_symmetry.space_group_name_H-M   'P 1'
#
loop_
_entity.id
_entity.type
_entity.pdbx_description
1 polymer ?
#
loop_
_entity_poly.entity_id
_entity_poly.type
_entity_poly.pdbx_seq_one_letter_code
_entity_poly.pdbx_strand_id
1 'polypeptide(L)'
;SGDADIAKLVQSTLEYTVLGDVVKLTEIYYDPDVKNTIVHKDREFVKDYYDLSDETDDDLRRLSPWVLRVELDQTVFFDKKMKMSEITREINNEYGSDLNVLVTDDNADDLVVRIRIVNDVPSRPAGQDENAPQPEVEAGQEDDVFLKRLERSMLGSLKLRGVDHVKKVFVRGGAKRTVWDDEKGFGIVNEWVLETDGTNLMSVLGVDYVDATRTISNDIVEVFVVLGIEGVRGAILSELRNVISFDGSYVNYRHLACLVDVMTMQGHLMAIDRHGINRVESGPLLRCSFEETVDMLMDA
;
A
#
# COMPACT_ATOMS: atom_id res chain seq x y z
N SER A 1 25.69 -3.72 12.46
CA SER A 1 25.32 -3.92 11.05
C SER A 1 23.88 -4.39 10.91
N GLY A 2 23.35 -5.28 11.77
CA GLY A 2 21.97 -5.78 11.68
C GLY A 2 20.85 -4.73 11.78
N ASP A 3 20.97 -3.70 12.63
CA ASP A 3 19.87 -2.72 12.83
C ASP A 3 19.55 -1.92 11.56
N ALA A 4 20.56 -1.64 10.73
CA ALA A 4 20.36 -0.95 9.46
C ALA A 4 19.65 -1.85 8.43
N ASP A 5 19.93 -3.16 8.45
CA ASP A 5 19.28 -4.12 7.56
C ASP A 5 17.82 -4.35 7.94
N ILE A 6 17.51 -4.34 9.24
CA ILE A 6 16.14 -4.38 9.76
C ILE A 6 15.40 -3.09 9.40
N ALA A 7 16.02 -1.92 9.57
CA ALA A 7 15.40 -0.65 9.20
C ALA A 7 15.04 -0.60 7.70
N LYS A 8 15.93 -1.10 6.82
CA LYS A 8 15.64 -1.24 5.39
C LYS A 8 14.54 -2.24 5.09
N LEU A 9 14.47 -3.34 5.84
CA LEU A 9 13.38 -4.31 5.70
C LEU A 9 12.04 -3.65 6.02
N VAL A 10 11.92 -3.00 7.19
CA VAL A 10 10.69 -2.31 7.60
C VAL A 10 10.32 -1.19 6.64
N GLN A 11 11.31 -0.44 6.13
CA GLN A 11 11.10 0.55 5.07
C GLN A 11 10.39 -0.06 3.85
N SER A 12 10.91 -1.19 3.34
CA SER A 12 10.30 -1.88 2.20
C SER A 12 8.92 -2.46 2.49
N THR A 13 8.64 -2.80 3.75
CA THR A 13 7.33 -3.34 4.19
C THR A 13 6.28 -2.26 4.34
N LEU A 14 6.68 -1.03 4.69
CA LEU A 14 5.76 0.09 4.88
C LEU A 14 5.42 0.82 3.57
N GLU A 15 6.39 0.97 2.66
CA GLU A 15 6.22 1.68 1.40
C GLU A 15 5.18 1.00 0.49
N TYR A 16 4.11 1.72 0.18
CA TYR A 16 3.10 1.28 -0.77
C TYR A 16 3.72 1.10 -2.15
N THR A 17 3.71 -0.14 -2.63
CA THR A 17 4.28 -0.52 -3.91
C THR A 17 3.22 -1.23 -4.73
N VAL A 18 2.88 -0.65 -5.89
CA VAL A 18 2.02 -1.29 -6.89
C VAL A 18 2.87 -2.01 -7.93
N LEU A 19 2.26 -2.93 -8.68
CA LEU A 19 2.95 -3.61 -9.78
C LEU A 19 3.57 -2.60 -10.77
N GLY A 20 2.87 -1.50 -11.06
CA GLY A 20 3.36 -0.46 -11.97
C GLY A 20 4.70 0.19 -11.55
N ASP A 21 5.04 0.21 -10.26
CA ASP A 21 6.30 0.80 -9.79
C ASP A 21 7.51 -0.11 -10.03
N VAL A 22 7.26 -1.39 -10.32
CA VAL A 22 8.28 -2.45 -10.43
C VAL A 22 8.42 -2.92 -11.88
N VAL A 23 7.45 -2.61 -12.74
CA VAL A 23 7.43 -3.05 -14.14
C VAL A 23 8.28 -2.16 -15.02
N LYS A 24 9.12 -2.79 -15.83
CA LYS A 24 9.93 -2.13 -16.86
C LYS A 24 9.16 -2.00 -18.17
N LEU A 25 8.51 -3.08 -18.61
CA LEU A 25 7.67 -3.09 -19.81
C LEU A 25 6.63 -4.21 -19.76
N THR A 26 5.55 -4.02 -20.51
CA THR A 26 4.46 -4.98 -20.71
C THR A 26 4.28 -5.24 -22.20
N GLU A 27 4.07 -6.51 -22.56
CA GLU A 27 3.90 -6.94 -23.94
C GLU A 27 2.77 -7.97 -24.00
N ILE A 28 1.94 -7.90 -25.03
CA ILE A 28 0.89 -8.89 -25.28
C ILE A 28 1.30 -9.69 -26.51
N TYR A 29 1.42 -11.00 -26.35
CA TYR A 29 1.74 -11.93 -27.43
C TYR A 29 0.55 -12.85 -27.72
N TYR A 30 0.40 -13.23 -28.98
CA TYR A 30 -0.44 -14.34 -29.37
C TYR A 30 0.43 -15.61 -29.43
N ASP A 31 0.31 -16.46 -28.42
CA ASP A 31 1.15 -17.65 -28.20
C ASP A 31 0.27 -18.90 -28.02
N PRO A 32 -0.16 -19.53 -29.14
CA PRO A 32 -1.16 -20.59 -29.13
C PRO A 32 -0.63 -21.94 -28.63
N ASP A 33 0.67 -22.20 -28.73
CA ASP A 33 1.30 -23.36 -28.09
C ASP A 33 1.83 -22.95 -26.72
N VAL A 34 1.22 -23.50 -25.67
CA VAL A 34 1.58 -23.20 -24.29
C VAL A 34 2.98 -23.73 -23.94
N LYS A 35 3.39 -24.88 -24.50
CA LYS A 35 4.67 -25.52 -24.19
C LYS A 35 5.81 -24.93 -25.03
N ASN A 36 5.58 -24.69 -26.31
CA ASN A 36 6.59 -24.09 -27.20
C ASN A 36 6.26 -22.63 -27.50
N THR A 37 6.71 -21.75 -26.61
CA THR A 37 6.47 -20.33 -26.78
C THR A 37 7.18 -19.74 -28.01
N ILE A 38 6.53 -18.77 -28.66
CA ILE A 38 7.14 -17.94 -29.71
C ILE A 38 8.24 -17.00 -29.19
N VAL A 39 8.25 -16.71 -27.88
CA VAL A 39 9.24 -15.81 -27.27
C VAL A 39 10.53 -16.58 -27.01
N HIS A 40 11.55 -16.33 -27.83
CA HIS A 40 12.81 -17.08 -27.78
C HIS A 40 13.52 -17.05 -26.43
N LYS A 41 13.48 -15.91 -25.73
CA LYS A 41 14.10 -15.76 -24.40
C LYS A 41 13.45 -16.62 -23.33
N ASP A 42 12.14 -16.84 -23.45
CA ASP A 42 11.34 -17.48 -22.41
C ASP A 42 11.23 -19.00 -22.62
N ARG A 43 11.80 -19.53 -23.72
CA ARG A 43 11.56 -20.89 -24.19
C ARG A 43 12.08 -21.98 -23.25
N GLU A 44 13.26 -21.81 -22.67
CA GLU A 44 13.82 -22.80 -21.74
C GLU A 44 12.97 -22.91 -20.49
N PHE A 45 12.72 -21.79 -19.78
CA PHE A 45 12.02 -21.86 -18.50
C PHE A 45 10.55 -22.27 -18.63
N VAL A 46 9.86 -21.85 -19.69
CA VAL A 46 8.46 -22.24 -19.93
C VAL A 46 8.36 -23.74 -20.16
N LYS A 47 9.29 -24.27 -20.97
CA LYS A 47 9.34 -25.70 -21.24
C LYS A 47 9.63 -26.48 -19.96
N ASP A 48 10.64 -26.07 -19.18
CA ASP A 48 10.99 -26.72 -17.92
C ASP A 48 9.82 -26.70 -16.93
N TYR A 49 9.06 -25.59 -16.86
CA TYR A 49 7.90 -25.49 -16.00
C TYR A 49 6.81 -26.53 -16.35
N TYR A 50 6.43 -26.63 -17.62
CA TYR A 50 5.39 -27.57 -18.06
C TYR A 50 5.86 -29.03 -18.16
N ASP A 51 7.15 -29.27 -18.33
CA ASP A 51 7.73 -30.62 -18.28
C ASP A 51 7.77 -31.15 -16.83
N LEU A 52 7.81 -30.25 -15.83
CA LEU A 52 7.81 -30.56 -14.40
C LEU A 52 6.43 -30.47 -13.74
N SER A 53 5.43 -29.85 -14.40
CA SER A 53 4.09 -29.71 -13.84
C SER A 53 3.23 -30.96 -14.12
N ASP A 54 2.31 -31.26 -13.20
CA ASP A 54 1.32 -32.33 -13.35
C ASP A 54 0.08 -31.87 -14.15
N GLU A 55 0.16 -30.74 -14.87
CA GLU A 55 -1.00 -30.20 -15.60
C GLU A 55 -1.37 -31.11 -16.78
N THR A 56 -2.65 -31.45 -16.87
CA THR A 56 -3.14 -32.31 -17.94
C THR A 56 -3.27 -31.55 -19.26
N ASP A 57 -3.21 -32.24 -20.39
CA ASP A 57 -3.43 -31.61 -21.70
C ASP A 57 -4.82 -30.94 -21.80
N ASP A 58 -5.79 -31.35 -20.98
CA ASP A 58 -7.10 -30.71 -20.88
C ASP A 58 -7.04 -29.38 -20.11
N ASP A 59 -6.19 -29.25 -19.08
CA ASP A 59 -5.96 -28.00 -18.36
C ASP A 59 -5.30 -26.96 -19.28
N LEU A 60 -4.32 -27.39 -20.08
CA LEU A 60 -3.60 -26.54 -21.02
C LEU A 60 -4.51 -25.99 -22.13
N ARG A 61 -5.54 -26.74 -22.53
CA ARG A 61 -6.52 -26.30 -23.54
C ARG A 61 -7.47 -25.22 -23.02
N ARG A 62 -7.62 -25.09 -21.71
CA ARG A 62 -8.43 -24.03 -21.10
C ARG A 62 -7.71 -22.68 -21.12
N LEU A 63 -6.39 -22.67 -21.30
CA LEU A 63 -5.61 -21.45 -21.32
C LEU A 63 -5.85 -20.67 -22.61
N SER A 64 -6.09 -19.36 -22.48
CA SER A 64 -6.19 -18.48 -23.64
C SER A 64 -4.86 -18.47 -24.42
N PRO A 65 -4.91 -18.45 -25.76
CA PRO A 65 -3.72 -18.32 -26.60
C PRO A 65 -3.06 -16.95 -26.42
N TRP A 66 -3.75 -15.95 -25.87
CA TRP A 66 -3.17 -14.66 -25.56
C TRP A 66 -2.41 -14.69 -24.22
N VAL A 67 -1.21 -14.12 -24.22
CA VAL A 67 -0.36 -14.04 -23.03
C VAL A 67 0.08 -12.60 -22.80
N LEU A 68 -0.14 -12.12 -21.57
CA LEU A 68 0.44 -10.88 -21.08
C LEU A 68 1.80 -11.20 -20.46
N ARG A 69 2.87 -10.71 -21.08
CA ARG A 69 4.24 -10.81 -20.60
C ARG A 69 4.61 -9.50 -19.92
N VAL A 70 4.98 -9.57 -18.65
CA VAL A 70 5.40 -8.44 -17.83
C VAL A 70 6.86 -8.63 -17.46
N GLU A 71 7.72 -7.73 -17.88
CA GLU A 71 9.14 -7.72 -17.53
C GLU A 71 9.38 -6.74 -16.38
N LEU A 72 9.97 -7.22 -15.29
CA LEU A 72 10.22 -6.44 -14.08
C LEU A 72 11.59 -5.76 -14.12
N ASP A 73 11.69 -4.59 -13.50
CA ASP A 73 12.97 -3.93 -13.27
C ASP A 73 13.70 -4.60 -12.10
N GLN A 74 14.77 -5.33 -12.43
CA GLN A 74 15.60 -6.03 -11.46
C GLN A 74 16.18 -5.11 -10.40
N THR A 75 16.57 -3.88 -10.76
CA THR A 75 17.21 -2.96 -9.81
C THR A 75 16.25 -2.59 -8.70
N VAL A 76 15.02 -2.20 -9.07
CA VAL A 76 13.95 -1.86 -8.13
C VAL A 76 13.50 -3.10 -7.35
N PHE A 77 13.40 -4.25 -8.03
CA PHE A 77 12.96 -5.51 -7.41
C PHE A 77 13.90 -5.99 -6.30
N PHE A 78 15.22 -5.95 -6.54
CA PHE A 78 16.24 -6.33 -5.57
C PHE A 78 16.39 -5.28 -4.45
N ASP A 79 16.34 -3.99 -4.77
CA ASP A 79 16.42 -2.91 -3.76
C ASP A 79 15.27 -3.00 -2.76
N LYS A 80 14.06 -3.35 -3.23
CA LYS A 80 12.88 -3.57 -2.39
C LYS A 80 12.83 -4.95 -1.72
N LYS A 81 13.83 -5.82 -1.93
CA LYS A 81 13.90 -7.19 -1.39
C LYS A 81 12.59 -7.97 -1.60
N MET A 82 12.06 -7.93 -2.82
CA MET A 82 10.88 -8.69 -3.21
C MET A 82 11.27 -10.07 -3.75
N LYS A 83 10.29 -10.99 -3.76
CA LYS A 83 10.45 -12.35 -4.29
C LYS A 83 9.37 -12.63 -5.32
N MET A 84 9.68 -13.39 -6.37
CA MET A 84 8.72 -13.70 -7.44
C MET A 84 7.49 -14.45 -6.90
N SER A 85 7.68 -15.29 -5.88
CA SER A 85 6.58 -15.98 -5.19
C SER A 85 5.54 -15.05 -4.57
N GLU A 86 5.96 -13.85 -4.13
CA GLU A 86 5.04 -12.87 -3.54
C GLU A 86 4.13 -12.29 -4.62
N ILE A 87 4.66 -11.98 -5.81
CA ILE A 87 3.86 -11.51 -6.95
C ILE A 87 2.80 -12.54 -7.32
N THR A 88 3.19 -13.82 -7.46
CA THR A 88 2.23 -14.90 -7.78
C THR A 88 1.13 -14.98 -6.73
N ARG A 89 1.49 -14.88 -5.45
CA ARG A 89 0.51 -14.91 -4.36
C ARG A 89 -0.46 -13.75 -4.43
N GLU A 90 0.03 -12.52 -4.61
CA GLU A 90 -0.85 -11.34 -4.64
C GLU A 90 -1.75 -11.31 -5.88
N ILE A 91 -1.27 -11.75 -7.05
CA ILE A 91 -2.12 -11.90 -8.24
C ILE A 91 -3.23 -12.92 -7.98
N ASN A 92 -2.88 -14.08 -7.42
CA ASN A 92 -3.87 -15.12 -7.11
C ASN A 92 -4.86 -14.69 -6.02
N ASN A 93 -4.45 -13.84 -5.07
CA ASN A 93 -5.32 -13.28 -4.04
C ASN A 93 -6.36 -12.31 -4.63
N GLU A 94 -5.98 -11.48 -5.60
CA GLU A 94 -6.86 -10.45 -6.20
C GLU A 94 -7.76 -11.03 -7.30
N TYR A 95 -7.23 -11.92 -8.15
CA TYR A 95 -7.91 -12.42 -9.35
C TYR A 95 -8.32 -13.90 -9.29
N GLY A 96 -7.99 -14.62 -8.21
CA GLY A 96 -8.41 -16.00 -8.00
C GLY A 96 -7.79 -17.00 -8.98
N SER A 97 -8.57 -18.02 -9.36
CA SER A 97 -8.17 -19.09 -10.28
C SER A 97 -8.43 -18.80 -11.75
N ASP A 98 -8.93 -17.61 -12.06
CA ASP A 98 -9.29 -17.21 -13.44
C ASP A 98 -8.05 -16.88 -14.27
N LEU A 99 -6.89 -16.74 -13.62
CA LEU A 99 -5.62 -16.44 -14.25
C LEU A 99 -4.61 -17.56 -13.96
N ASN A 100 -3.90 -17.98 -14.99
CA ASN A 100 -2.71 -18.80 -14.87
C ASN A 100 -1.49 -17.88 -14.91
N VAL A 101 -0.69 -17.91 -13.84
CA VAL A 101 0.47 -17.04 -13.66
C VAL A 101 1.73 -17.90 -13.60
N LEU A 102 2.64 -17.64 -14.54
CA LEU A 102 3.95 -18.28 -14.63
C LEU A 102 5.03 -17.23 -14.34
N VAL A 103 5.97 -17.54 -13.46
CA VAL A 103 7.07 -16.64 -13.08
C VAL A 103 8.42 -17.32 -13.29
N THR A 104 9.44 -16.53 -13.60
CA THR A 104 10.84 -16.98 -13.58
C THR A 104 11.36 -17.12 -12.14
N ASP A 105 12.49 -17.81 -11.97
CA ASP A 105 13.22 -17.84 -10.69
C ASP A 105 13.76 -16.44 -10.34
N ASP A 106 13.97 -16.19 -9.04
CA ASP A 106 14.56 -14.96 -8.52
C ASP A 106 16.00 -14.71 -9.06
N ASN A 107 16.70 -15.76 -9.49
CA ASN A 107 18.08 -15.70 -10.01
C ASN A 107 18.17 -15.58 -11.55
N ALA A 108 17.04 -15.46 -12.26
CA ALA A 108 17.03 -15.37 -13.71
C ALA A 108 17.60 -14.03 -14.23
N ASP A 109 18.24 -14.08 -15.41
CA ASP A 109 18.80 -12.90 -16.07
C ASP A 109 17.75 -11.85 -16.46
N ASP A 110 16.52 -12.29 -16.76
CA ASP A 110 15.36 -11.44 -17.03
C ASP A 110 14.24 -11.90 -16.07
N LEU A 111 13.72 -11.01 -15.23
CA LEU A 111 12.60 -11.31 -14.32
C LEU A 111 11.28 -11.11 -15.08
N VAL A 112 10.58 -12.21 -15.36
CA VAL A 112 9.39 -12.20 -16.23
C VAL A 112 8.22 -12.87 -15.53
N VAL A 113 7.06 -12.23 -15.65
CA VAL A 113 5.75 -12.77 -15.25
C VAL A 113 4.89 -12.93 -16.50
N ARG A 114 4.38 -14.14 -16.73
CA ARG A 114 3.49 -14.48 -17.84
C ARG A 114 2.11 -14.79 -17.29
N ILE A 115 1.11 -14.09 -17.78
CA ILE A 115 -0.28 -14.21 -17.33
C ILE A 115 -1.15 -14.65 -18.50
N ARG A 116 -1.88 -15.75 -18.32
CA ARG A 116 -2.89 -16.25 -19.25
C ARG A 116 -4.26 -16.30 -18.56
N ILE A 117 -5.31 -16.10 -19.33
CA ILE A 117 -6.69 -16.27 -18.84
C ILE A 117 -7.03 -17.75 -18.90
N VAL A 118 -7.68 -18.26 -17.85
CA VAL A 118 -8.26 -19.59 -17.82
C VAL A 118 -9.71 -19.47 -18.25
N ASN A 119 -10.05 -20.07 -19.39
CA ASN A 119 -11.41 -20.13 -19.86
C ASN A 119 -12.15 -21.27 -19.15
N ASP A 120 -13.34 -20.95 -18.62
CA ASP A 120 -14.30 -21.97 -18.22
C ASP A 120 -14.94 -22.58 -19.46
N VAL A 121 -14.29 -23.62 -19.98
CA VAL A 121 -14.93 -24.49 -20.96
C VAL A 121 -16.01 -25.26 -20.17
N PRO A 122 -17.30 -25.18 -20.54
CA PRO A 122 -18.29 -26.05 -19.92
C PRO A 122 -17.83 -27.49 -20.14
N SER A 123 -17.60 -28.21 -19.04
CA SER A 123 -17.30 -29.63 -19.08
C SER A 123 -18.34 -30.29 -19.98
N ARG A 124 -17.91 -30.91 -21.08
CA ARG A 124 -18.82 -31.65 -21.96
C ARG A 124 -19.62 -32.61 -21.07
N PRO A 125 -20.97 -32.56 -21.07
CA PRO A 125 -21.73 -33.56 -20.35
C PRO A 125 -21.32 -34.94 -20.88
N ALA A 126 -20.96 -35.85 -19.96
CA ALA A 126 -20.48 -37.18 -20.31
C ALA A 126 -21.53 -37.90 -21.19
N GLY A 127 -21.23 -38.08 -22.48
CA GLY A 127 -22.07 -38.86 -23.40
C GLY A 127 -22.33 -38.32 -24.81
N GLN A 128 -21.50 -37.44 -25.38
CA GLN A 128 -21.60 -37.09 -26.82
C GLN A 128 -20.35 -37.48 -27.63
N ASP A 129 -20.60 -37.92 -28.86
CA ASP A 129 -19.67 -38.52 -29.84
C ASP A 129 -18.34 -37.77 -29.99
N GLU A 130 -17.25 -38.54 -30.04
CA GLU A 130 -15.86 -38.07 -30.22
C GLU A 130 -15.61 -37.34 -31.55
N ASN A 131 -16.57 -37.36 -32.49
CA ASN A 131 -16.43 -36.86 -33.87
C ASN A 131 -17.29 -35.65 -34.25
N ALA A 132 -17.93 -34.96 -33.30
CA ALA A 132 -18.56 -33.67 -33.60
C ALA A 132 -17.49 -32.57 -33.80
N PRO A 133 -17.60 -31.70 -34.84
CA PRO A 133 -16.74 -30.53 -34.95
C PRO A 133 -16.88 -29.72 -33.66
N GLN A 134 -15.75 -29.46 -33.00
CA GLN A 134 -15.73 -28.58 -31.85
C GLN A 134 -16.24 -27.20 -32.28
N PRO A 135 -17.06 -26.50 -31.48
CA PRO A 135 -17.28 -25.09 -31.72
C PRO A 135 -15.91 -24.43 -31.67
N GLU A 136 -15.47 -23.90 -32.81
CA GLU A 136 -14.37 -22.94 -32.85
C GLU A 136 -14.82 -21.79 -31.95
N VAL A 137 -14.22 -21.70 -30.77
CA VAL A 137 -14.41 -20.53 -29.91
C VAL A 137 -13.84 -19.38 -30.72
N GLU A 138 -14.68 -18.45 -31.18
CA GLU A 138 -14.27 -17.19 -31.80
C GLU A 138 -13.56 -16.31 -30.74
N ALA A 139 -12.44 -16.78 -30.19
CA ALA A 139 -11.59 -16.08 -29.27
C ALA A 139 -10.63 -15.19 -30.07
N GLY A 140 -11.15 -14.07 -30.58
CA GLY A 140 -10.39 -13.24 -31.52
C GLY A 140 -10.19 -11.79 -31.11
N GLN A 141 -11.21 -11.15 -30.54
CA GLN A 141 -11.21 -9.68 -30.36
C GLN A 141 -11.57 -9.22 -28.94
N GLU A 142 -12.36 -9.98 -28.19
CA GLU A 142 -12.72 -9.60 -26.82
C GLU A 142 -11.56 -9.84 -25.84
N ASP A 143 -10.77 -10.90 -26.04
CA ASP A 143 -9.64 -11.28 -25.18
C ASP A 143 -8.50 -10.24 -25.17
N ASP A 144 -8.13 -9.66 -26.32
CA ASP A 144 -7.09 -8.60 -26.38
C ASP A 144 -7.56 -7.32 -25.65
N VAL A 145 -8.82 -6.93 -25.86
CA VAL A 145 -9.41 -5.79 -25.15
C VAL A 145 -9.47 -6.04 -23.65
N PHE A 146 -9.79 -7.28 -23.25
CA PHE A 146 -9.78 -7.69 -21.86
C PHE A 146 -8.38 -7.65 -21.27
N LEU A 147 -7.35 -8.20 -21.94
CA LEU A 147 -5.98 -8.19 -21.46
C LEU A 147 -5.42 -6.77 -21.32
N LYS A 148 -5.72 -5.87 -22.26
CA LYS A 148 -5.37 -4.44 -22.13
C LYS A 148 -6.04 -3.78 -20.93
N ARG A 149 -7.27 -4.19 -20.59
CA ARG A 149 -7.97 -3.71 -19.40
C ARG A 149 -7.36 -4.30 -18.13
N LEU A 150 -7.05 -5.59 -18.15
CA LEU A 150 -6.40 -6.31 -17.06
C LEU A 150 -5.03 -5.70 -16.75
N GLU A 151 -4.21 -5.47 -17.79
CA GLU A 151 -2.91 -4.81 -17.72
C GLU A 151 -3.02 -3.45 -16.99
N ARG A 152 -3.91 -2.56 -17.46
CA ARG A 152 -4.09 -1.24 -16.82
C ARG A 152 -4.57 -1.35 -15.39
N SER A 153 -5.46 -2.31 -15.11
CA SER A 153 -5.94 -2.55 -13.75
C SER A 153 -4.80 -2.99 -12.87
N MET A 154 -4.07 -4.05 -13.25
CA MET A 154 -2.98 -4.61 -12.47
C MET A 154 -1.87 -3.59 -12.21
N LEU A 155 -1.44 -2.85 -13.24
CA LEU A 155 -0.38 -1.86 -13.05
C LEU A 155 -0.77 -0.75 -12.06
N GLY A 156 -2.06 -0.41 -11.94
CA GLY A 156 -2.54 0.66 -11.09
C GLY A 156 -3.09 0.23 -9.72
N SER A 157 -3.72 -0.94 -9.62
CA SER A 157 -4.44 -1.40 -8.43
C SER A 157 -3.80 -2.58 -7.72
N LEU A 158 -3.01 -3.41 -8.42
CA LEU A 158 -2.42 -4.59 -7.82
C LEU A 158 -1.35 -4.18 -6.81
N LYS A 159 -1.72 -4.30 -5.54
CA LYS A 159 -0.86 -4.06 -4.41
C LYS A 159 0.08 -5.24 -4.22
N LEU A 160 1.39 -5.00 -4.31
CA LEU A 160 2.40 -6.02 -4.03
C LEU A 160 2.80 -6.02 -2.55
N ARG A 161 3.05 -4.84 -2.00
CA ARG A 161 3.52 -4.66 -0.62
C ARG A 161 3.16 -3.26 -0.13
N GLY A 162 3.20 -3.05 1.19
CA GLY A 162 3.08 -1.73 1.78
C GLY A 162 1.77 -1.49 2.51
N VAL A 163 1.73 -0.35 3.18
CA VAL A 163 0.53 0.16 3.82
C VAL A 163 -0.16 1.13 2.88
N ASP A 164 -1.49 1.03 2.74
CA ASP A 164 -2.23 1.91 1.84
C ASP A 164 -2.06 3.37 2.26
N HIS A 165 -1.96 4.27 1.28
CA HIS A 165 -1.72 5.71 1.47
C HIS A 165 -0.33 6.10 2.01
N VAL A 166 0.61 5.16 2.21
CA VAL A 166 2.01 5.45 2.57
C VAL A 166 2.89 5.41 1.32
N LYS A 167 3.14 6.56 0.69
CA LYS A 167 3.79 6.64 -0.64
C LYS A 167 5.29 6.39 -0.61
N LYS A 168 5.98 7.00 0.35
CA LYS A 168 7.44 6.92 0.49
C LYS A 168 7.83 6.85 1.94
N VAL A 169 8.94 6.16 2.21
CA VAL A 169 9.49 6.03 3.56
C VAL A 169 10.96 6.41 3.54
N PHE A 170 11.34 7.37 4.38
CA PHE A 170 12.68 7.88 4.55
C PHE A 170 13.30 7.32 5.82
N VAL A 171 14.52 6.80 5.72
CA VAL A 171 15.26 6.28 6.86
C VAL A 171 16.18 7.37 7.41
N ARG A 172 15.97 7.77 8.66
CA ARG A 172 16.81 8.72 9.38
C ARG A 172 17.63 8.01 10.45
N GLY A 173 18.95 7.93 10.22
CA GLY A 173 19.91 7.39 11.18
C GLY A 173 20.35 8.40 12.22
N GLY A 174 20.75 7.91 13.40
CA GLY A 174 21.37 8.73 14.44
C GLY A 174 20.39 9.54 15.28
N ALA A 175 19.11 9.14 15.31
CA ALA A 175 18.16 9.71 16.24
C ALA A 175 18.61 9.38 17.68
N LYS A 176 18.71 10.41 18.53
CA LYS A 176 19.18 10.26 19.89
C LYS A 176 18.02 9.89 20.80
N ARG A 177 18.08 8.69 21.38
CA ARG A 177 17.16 8.21 22.38
C ARG A 177 17.80 8.23 23.76
N THR A 178 17.16 8.92 24.70
CA THR A 178 17.58 8.84 26.09
C THR A 178 17.07 7.53 26.69
N VAL A 179 17.97 6.74 27.27
CA VAL A 179 17.66 5.45 27.91
C VAL A 179 18.15 5.49 29.35
N TRP A 180 17.34 4.95 30.26
CA TRP A 180 17.76 4.75 31.63
C TRP A 180 18.52 3.43 31.76
N ASP A 181 19.71 3.48 32.34
CA ASP A 181 20.55 2.35 32.72
C ASP A 181 20.70 2.37 34.25
N ASP A 182 20.35 1.28 34.92
CA ASP A 182 20.37 1.21 36.40
C ASP A 182 21.77 1.40 36.99
N GLU A 183 22.84 1.13 36.22
CA GLU A 183 24.22 1.30 36.68
C GLU A 183 24.79 2.68 36.33
N LYS A 184 24.39 3.25 35.18
CA LYS A 184 25.02 4.46 34.60
C LYS A 184 24.12 5.70 34.62
N GLY A 185 22.85 5.54 34.99
CA GLY A 185 21.83 6.59 34.90
C GLY A 185 21.40 6.84 33.45
N PHE A 186 21.11 8.09 33.10
CA PHE A 186 20.67 8.44 31.75
C PHE A 186 21.80 8.32 30.72
N GLY A 187 21.67 7.37 29.79
CA GLY A 187 22.48 7.22 28.60
C GLY A 187 21.78 7.74 27.34
N ILE A 188 22.54 7.99 26.28
CA ILE A 188 22.02 8.29 24.94
C ILE A 188 22.38 7.14 24.01
N VAL A 189 21.37 6.59 23.34
CA VAL A 189 21.50 5.54 22.33
C VAL A 189 21.09 6.11 20.98
N ASN A 190 21.81 5.76 19.92
CA ASN A 190 21.43 6.12 18.57
C ASN A 190 20.49 5.05 18.01
N GLU A 191 19.33 5.46 17.51
CA GLU A 191 18.36 4.59 16.85
C GLU A 191 18.07 5.04 15.41
N TRP A 192 17.51 4.12 14.63
CA TRP A 192 16.99 4.40 13.29
C TRP A 192 15.52 4.75 13.42
N VAL A 193 15.12 5.85 12.78
CA VAL A 193 13.71 6.31 12.73
C VAL A 193 13.28 6.35 11.28
N LEU A 194 12.02 6.00 11.04
CA LEU A 194 11.38 6.03 9.72
C LEU A 194 10.42 7.22 9.69
N GLU A 195 10.49 8.01 8.62
CA GLU A 195 9.57 9.12 8.34
C GLU A 195 8.79 8.80 7.06
N THR A 196 7.47 8.90 7.10
CA THR A 196 6.60 8.50 5.98
C THR A 196 6.00 9.72 5.28
N ASP A 197 5.86 9.65 3.96
CA ASP A 197 5.02 10.54 3.17
C ASP A 197 3.65 9.89 2.95
N GLY A 198 2.64 10.42 3.63
CA GLY A 198 1.29 9.86 3.68
C GLY A 198 0.89 9.34 5.07
N THR A 199 -0.40 9.05 5.24
CA THR A 199 -1.03 8.79 6.54
C THR A 199 -1.89 7.52 6.48
N ASN A 200 -1.57 6.56 7.36
CA ASN A 200 -2.41 5.41 7.69
C ASN A 200 -1.92 4.78 9.01
N LEU A 201 -1.96 5.56 10.09
CA LEU A 201 -1.45 5.24 11.41
C LEU A 201 -2.02 3.91 11.93
N MET A 202 -3.32 3.64 11.71
CA MET A 202 -3.96 2.41 12.19
C MET A 202 -3.27 1.16 11.66
N SER A 203 -2.94 1.16 10.36
CA SER A 203 -2.29 0.01 9.72
C SER A 203 -0.81 -0.05 10.08
N VAL A 204 -0.13 1.10 10.16
CA VAL A 204 1.30 1.19 10.53
C VAL A 204 1.56 0.64 11.94
N LEU A 205 0.67 0.89 12.90
CA LEU A 205 0.80 0.39 14.28
C LEU A 205 0.75 -1.14 14.37
N GLY A 206 0.15 -1.81 13.38
CA GLY A 206 0.04 -3.28 13.32
C GLY A 206 1.21 -3.97 12.61
N VAL A 207 2.18 -3.21 12.08
CA VAL A 207 3.32 -3.78 11.34
C VAL A 207 4.38 -4.30 12.31
N ASP A 208 4.89 -5.49 12.03
CA ASP A 208 5.97 -6.09 12.81
C ASP A 208 7.21 -5.18 12.84
N TYR A 209 7.94 -5.21 13.96
CA TYR A 209 9.12 -4.37 14.24
C TYR A 209 8.84 -2.86 14.38
N VAL A 210 7.60 -2.39 14.17
CA VAL A 210 7.21 -1.00 14.48
C VAL A 210 6.85 -0.87 15.96
N ASP A 211 7.37 0.16 16.61
CA ASP A 211 7.04 0.46 18.01
C ASP A 211 5.74 1.27 18.10
N ALA A 212 4.63 0.57 18.34
CA ALA A 212 3.32 1.19 18.45
C ALA A 212 3.19 2.22 19.58
N THR A 213 4.06 2.18 20.60
CA THR A 213 3.97 3.07 21.76
C THR A 213 4.56 4.46 21.51
N ARG A 214 5.45 4.57 20.51
CA ARG A 214 6.19 5.81 20.20
C ARG A 214 5.93 6.33 18.80
N THR A 215 5.12 5.63 18.01
CA THR A 215 4.74 6.09 16.67
C THR A 215 3.80 7.28 16.77
N ILE A 216 4.12 8.36 16.05
CA ILE A 216 3.35 9.60 16.02
C ILE A 216 2.90 9.90 14.59
N SER A 217 1.78 10.61 14.44
CA SER A 217 1.30 11.16 13.17
C SER A 217 1.09 12.66 13.33
N ASN A 218 1.39 13.41 12.27
CA ASN A 218 1.11 14.84 12.18
C ASN A 218 -0.32 15.15 11.71
N ASP A 219 -1.08 14.14 11.28
CA ASP A 219 -2.50 14.27 10.96
C ASP A 219 -3.35 14.13 12.22
N ILE A 220 -3.85 15.27 12.72
CA ILE A 220 -4.65 15.34 13.93
C ILE A 220 -6.01 14.63 13.78
N VAL A 221 -6.58 14.62 12.57
CA VAL A 221 -7.87 13.96 12.32
C VAL A 221 -7.69 12.45 12.38
N GLU A 222 -6.61 11.94 11.79
CA GLU A 222 -6.25 10.53 11.91
C GLU A 222 -6.00 10.13 13.36
N VAL A 223 -5.24 10.92 14.12
CA VAL A 223 -4.99 10.68 15.55
C VAL A 223 -6.30 10.63 16.34
N PHE A 224 -7.29 11.47 16.02
CA PHE A 224 -8.61 11.43 16.65
C PHE A 224 -9.30 10.08 16.42
N VAL A 225 -9.26 9.57 15.18
CA VAL A 225 -9.90 8.30 14.82
C VAL A 225 -9.21 7.09 15.47
N VAL A 226 -7.88 7.11 15.53
CA VAL A 226 -7.08 5.95 15.98
C VAL A 226 -6.84 5.95 17.50
N LEU A 227 -6.47 7.09 18.08
CA LEU A 227 -6.05 7.23 19.49
C LEU A 227 -7.07 7.98 20.35
N GLY A 228 -8.07 8.65 19.75
CA GLY A 228 -9.10 9.38 20.46
C GLY A 228 -8.69 10.80 20.89
N ILE A 229 -9.57 11.45 21.65
CA ILE A 229 -9.47 12.89 21.98
C ILE A 229 -8.25 13.24 22.86
N GLU A 230 -7.83 12.36 23.77
CA GLU A 230 -6.63 12.59 24.58
C GLU A 230 -5.34 12.44 23.76
N GLY A 231 -5.34 11.52 22.77
CA GLY A 231 -4.27 11.42 21.78
C GLY A 231 -4.12 12.72 20.99
N VAL A 232 -5.25 13.28 20.54
CA VAL A 232 -5.31 14.58 19.85
C VAL A 232 -4.76 15.71 20.72
N ARG A 233 -5.16 15.77 21.99
CA ARG A 233 -4.65 16.77 22.93
C ARG A 233 -3.13 16.71 23.04
N GLY A 234 -2.56 15.51 23.17
CA GLY A 234 -1.12 15.31 23.17
C GLY A 234 -0.44 15.71 21.86
N ALA A 235 -1.03 15.31 20.73
CA ALA A 235 -0.50 15.58 19.39
C ALA A 235 -0.46 17.08 19.08
N ILE A 236 -1.57 17.81 19.26
CA ILE A 236 -1.64 19.26 18.99
C ILE A 236 -0.64 20.01 19.89
N LEU A 237 -0.54 19.65 21.17
CA LEU A 237 0.40 20.28 22.09
C LEU A 237 1.85 20.09 21.64
N SER A 238 2.20 18.89 21.17
CA SER A 238 3.53 18.58 20.63
C SER A 238 3.81 19.38 19.34
N GLU A 239 2.87 19.36 18.39
CA GLU A 239 3.02 20.04 17.10
C GLU A 239 3.13 21.57 17.25
N LEU A 240 2.27 22.19 18.06
CA LEU A 240 2.37 23.63 18.35
C LEU A 240 3.71 24.00 18.98
N ARG A 241 4.20 23.17 19.91
CA ARG A 241 5.50 23.39 20.53
C ARG A 241 6.64 23.25 19.52
N ASN A 242 6.58 22.26 18.63
CA ASN A 242 7.58 22.04 17.59
C ASN A 242 7.68 23.25 16.65
N VAL A 243 6.55 23.79 16.20
CA VAL A 243 6.52 24.98 15.32
C VAL A 243 7.09 26.23 16.00
N ILE A 244 6.70 26.49 17.25
CA ILE A 244 7.16 27.70 17.97
C ILE A 244 8.64 27.60 18.33
N SER A 245 9.09 26.43 18.80
CA SER A 245 10.48 26.24 19.22
C SER A 245 11.47 26.16 18.05
N PHE A 246 10.99 25.87 16.84
CA PHE A 246 11.82 25.86 15.63
C PHE A 246 12.51 27.20 15.37
N ASP A 247 11.83 28.33 15.61
CA ASP A 247 12.38 29.68 15.47
C ASP A 247 13.13 30.16 16.73
N GLY A 248 13.37 29.28 17.71
CA GLY A 248 13.97 29.63 19.00
C GLY A 248 13.07 30.46 19.91
N SER A 249 11.82 30.71 19.50
CA SER A 249 10.83 31.40 20.30
C SER A 249 10.35 30.53 21.47
N TYR A 250 10.03 31.17 22.58
CA TYR A 250 9.54 30.49 23.77
C TYR A 250 8.13 30.97 24.12
N VAL A 251 7.24 29.99 24.31
CA VAL A 251 5.91 30.20 24.89
C VAL A 251 5.77 29.29 26.10
N ASN A 252 5.26 29.85 27.19
CA ASN A 252 5.03 29.07 28.41
C ASN A 252 4.01 27.96 28.15
N TYR A 253 4.30 26.76 28.64
CA TYR A 253 3.42 25.58 28.57
C TYR A 253 1.96 25.90 28.95
N ARG A 254 1.74 26.76 29.95
CA ARG A 254 0.39 27.11 30.41
C ARG A 254 -0.49 27.74 29.33
N HIS A 255 0.09 28.52 28.42
CA HIS A 255 -0.67 29.13 27.32
C HIS A 255 -1.03 28.09 26.26
N LEU A 256 -0.09 27.21 25.92
CA LEU A 256 -0.32 26.14 24.96
C LEU A 256 -1.34 25.13 25.50
N ALA A 257 -1.18 24.69 26.75
CA ALA A 257 -2.11 23.77 27.39
C ALA A 257 -3.54 24.34 27.43
N CYS A 258 -3.70 25.61 27.82
CA CYS A 258 -5.01 26.26 27.86
C CYS A 258 -5.68 26.29 26.48
N LEU A 259 -4.92 26.61 25.42
CA LEU A 259 -5.44 26.60 24.05
C LEU A 259 -5.91 25.20 23.63
N VAL A 260 -5.06 24.20 23.82
CA VAL A 260 -5.37 22.82 23.41
C VAL A 260 -6.54 22.26 24.22
N ASP A 261 -6.60 22.53 25.53
CA ASP A 261 -7.71 22.10 26.38
C ASP A 261 -9.04 22.71 25.88
N VAL A 262 -9.06 23.98 25.48
CA VAL A 262 -10.25 24.61 24.87
C VAL A 262 -10.62 23.95 23.53
N MET A 263 -9.64 23.55 22.72
CA MET A 263 -9.89 22.85 21.46
C MET A 263 -10.45 21.43 21.64
N THR A 264 -10.21 20.77 22.78
CA THR A 264 -10.58 19.36 23.00
C THR A 264 -11.63 19.13 24.08
N MET A 265 -12.03 20.14 24.85
CA MET A 265 -12.90 19.99 26.03
C MET A 265 -14.29 19.39 25.76
N GLN A 266 -14.82 19.50 24.54
CA GLN A 266 -16.16 19.02 24.17
C GLN A 266 -16.17 17.55 23.71
N GLY A 267 -15.02 16.87 23.69
CA GLY A 267 -14.91 15.49 23.22
C GLY A 267 -14.82 15.34 21.69
N HIS A 268 -14.85 16.44 20.94
CA HIS A 268 -14.55 16.50 19.51
C HIS A 268 -13.59 17.66 19.23
N LEU A 269 -12.85 17.58 18.13
CA LEU A 269 -11.91 18.62 17.74
C LEU A 269 -12.65 19.90 17.33
N MET A 270 -12.33 21.00 18.01
CA MET A 270 -12.89 22.32 17.75
C MET A 270 -11.86 23.20 17.07
N ALA A 271 -12.17 23.67 15.86
CA ALA A 271 -11.40 24.71 15.20
C ALA A 271 -11.53 26.03 15.98
N ILE A 272 -10.43 26.78 16.11
CA ILE A 272 -10.45 28.14 16.67
C ILE A 272 -10.65 29.12 15.52
N ASP A 273 -11.84 29.10 14.95
CA ASP A 273 -12.32 30.02 13.93
C ASP A 273 -13.81 30.37 14.19
N ARG A 274 -14.40 31.21 13.35
CA ARG A 274 -15.82 31.58 13.46
C ARG A 274 -16.77 30.36 13.45
N HIS A 275 -16.44 29.33 12.68
CA HIS A 275 -17.28 28.15 12.51
C HIS A 275 -17.21 27.22 13.72
N GLY A 276 -16.05 27.12 14.37
CA GLY A 276 -15.87 26.38 15.60
C GLY A 276 -16.44 27.12 16.81
N ILE A 277 -16.19 28.43 16.96
CA ILE A 277 -16.67 29.19 18.12
C ILE A 277 -18.21 29.19 18.20
N ASN A 278 -18.92 29.25 17.07
CA ASN A 278 -20.38 29.20 17.04
C ASN A 278 -20.98 27.85 17.49
N ARG A 279 -20.20 26.76 17.45
CA ARG A 279 -20.62 25.45 17.96
C ARG A 279 -20.56 25.34 19.49
N VAL A 280 -19.81 26.20 20.17
CA VAL A 280 -19.80 26.25 21.63
C VAL A 280 -21.08 26.90 22.13
N GLU A 281 -21.74 26.28 23.11
CA GLU A 281 -22.88 26.89 23.81
C GLU A 281 -22.44 28.20 24.45
N SER A 282 -22.84 29.30 23.81
CA SER A 282 -22.51 30.66 24.18
C SER A 282 -23.72 31.55 23.90
N GLY A 283 -23.86 32.62 24.68
CA GLY A 283 -25.00 33.53 24.52
C GLY A 283 -25.01 34.17 23.12
N PRO A 284 -26.20 34.47 22.56
CA PRO A 284 -26.33 35.00 21.20
C PRO A 284 -25.53 36.29 21.01
N LEU A 285 -25.47 37.15 22.03
CA LEU A 285 -24.66 38.37 22.02
C LEU A 285 -23.15 38.11 21.88
N LEU A 286 -22.64 37.02 22.48
CA LEU A 286 -21.23 36.64 22.34
C LEU A 286 -20.96 36.12 20.93
N ARG A 287 -21.84 35.30 20.38
CA ARG A 287 -21.73 34.80 18.99
C ARG A 287 -21.76 35.95 17.98
N CYS A 288 -22.64 36.92 18.18
CA CYS A 288 -22.71 38.12 17.34
C CYS A 288 -21.39 38.91 17.32
N SER A 289 -20.58 38.84 18.38
CA SER A 289 -19.28 39.54 18.38
C SER A 289 -18.26 38.93 17.42
N PHE A 290 -18.49 37.71 16.93
CA PHE A 290 -17.62 36.98 16.00
C PHE A 290 -18.26 36.85 14.60
N GLU A 291 -18.05 37.86 13.76
CA GLU A 291 -18.24 37.86 12.30
C GLU A 291 -19.64 37.54 11.70
N GLU A 292 -20.60 36.98 12.44
CA GLU A 292 -21.93 36.56 11.94
C GLU A 292 -23.09 37.23 12.71
N THR A 293 -23.07 38.57 12.86
CA THR A 293 -24.04 39.30 13.68
C THR A 293 -25.51 39.12 13.26
N VAL A 294 -25.81 39.28 11.97
CA VAL A 294 -27.20 39.30 11.48
C VAL A 294 -27.84 37.93 11.61
N ASP A 295 -27.13 36.89 11.18
CA ASP A 295 -27.64 35.52 11.20
C ASP A 295 -27.84 35.02 12.64
N MET A 296 -26.88 35.30 13.53
CA MET A 296 -26.98 34.90 14.94
C MET A 296 -28.12 35.62 15.69
N LEU A 297 -28.49 36.85 15.31
CA LEU A 297 -29.63 37.56 15.91
C LEU A 297 -30.98 37.11 15.35
N MET A 298 -31.02 36.62 14.11
CA MET A 298 -32.25 36.12 13.49
C MET A 298 -32.59 34.70 13.96
N ASP A 299 -31.57 33.88 14.24
CA ASP A 299 -31.72 32.50 14.72
C ASP A 299 -32.01 32.37 16.22
N ALA A 300 -31.72 33.42 17.02
CA ALA A 300 -31.84 33.42 18.49
C ALA A 300 -33.23 33.80 19.01
#